data_AF-A0A1W9P1Z4-F1
#
_entry.id   AF-A0A1W9P1Z4-F1
#
_cell.length_a   1.000
_cell.length_b   1.000
_cell.length_c   1.000
_cell.angle_alpha   90.00
_cell.angle_beta   90.00
_cell.angle_gamma   90.00
#
_symmetry.space_group_name_H-M   'P 1'
#
loop_
_entity.id
_entity.type
_entity.pdbx_description
1 polymer ?
#
loop_
_entity_poly.entity_id
_entity_poly.type
_entity_poly.pdbx_seq_one_letter_code
_entity_poly.pdbx_strand_id
1 'polypeptide(L)'
;MIVYEEVVSLIQGICKINADKDFSYLTGLLHDYVSKLRENELLNHLLQAGVISERFHHDSTEEKLYAKYCDLLLSKTLTLLGIKSNVVEGRGNAPDVIGEIPQRYKIVGDAKAFRLSRTAKNQKDFKVEALNTWRKEAKASYAFLVGPLYQFPSTKSQIYHQAIRYNVTLMSYTHLYLVIQFKSHNHLDLEPLWKIGQNLTPTQDANIYWEAINTTICKLVGAQLKDWEEAYKKTQEILPEQAKIEISFWESEKQKIKNLSHEEAVNQLIKTLNIDRKIKVIKKTAGIIQA
;
A
#
# COMPACT_ATOMS: atom_id res chain seq x y z
N MET A 1 -13.18 12.64 11.57
CA MET A 1 -13.47 11.21 11.71
C MET A 1 -12.28 10.44 11.18
N ILE A 2 -11.65 9.59 11.99
CA ILE A 2 -10.44 8.84 11.61
C ILE A 2 -10.89 7.58 10.87
N VAL A 3 -11.02 7.67 9.56
CA VAL A 3 -11.38 6.56 8.64
C VAL A 3 -10.47 5.34 8.85
N TYR A 4 -9.22 5.57 9.24
CA TYR A 4 -8.28 4.51 9.55
C TYR A 4 -8.82 3.50 10.59
N GLU A 5 -9.37 3.97 11.71
CA GLU A 5 -9.88 3.10 12.78
C GLU A 5 -11.13 2.32 12.32
N GLU A 6 -11.95 2.94 11.46
CA GLU A 6 -13.13 2.31 10.86
C GLU A 6 -12.72 1.15 9.94
N VAL A 7 -11.71 1.36 9.09
CA VAL A 7 -11.19 0.31 8.19
C VAL A 7 -10.54 -0.82 8.98
N VAL A 8 -9.78 -0.51 10.04
CA VAL A 8 -9.19 -1.52 10.91
C VAL A 8 -10.29 -2.37 11.55
N SER A 9 -11.30 -1.72 12.13
CA SER A 9 -12.43 -2.41 12.76
C SER A 9 -13.25 -3.23 11.77
N LEU A 10 -13.47 -2.71 10.55
CA LEU A 10 -14.14 -3.42 9.47
C LEU A 10 -13.40 -4.71 9.11
N ILE A 11 -12.08 -4.64 8.89
CA ILE A 11 -11.28 -5.81 8.51
C ILE A 11 -11.27 -6.85 9.64
N GLN A 12 -11.10 -6.44 10.90
CA GLN A 12 -11.20 -7.37 12.03
C GLN A 12 -12.60 -8.01 12.12
N GLY A 13 -13.65 -7.22 11.89
CA GLY A 13 -15.03 -7.70 11.83
C GLY A 13 -15.25 -8.72 10.72
N ILE A 14 -14.78 -8.44 9.50
CA ILE A 14 -14.84 -9.36 8.35
C ILE A 14 -14.15 -10.68 8.70
N CYS A 15 -12.90 -10.64 9.20
CA CYS A 15 -12.14 -11.85 9.56
C CYS A 15 -12.80 -12.64 10.69
N LYS A 16 -13.30 -11.96 11.72
CA LYS A 16 -13.90 -12.61 12.89
C LYS A 16 -15.24 -13.26 12.59
N ILE A 17 -16.13 -12.56 11.86
CA ILE A 17 -17.49 -13.04 11.56
C ILE A 17 -17.46 -14.17 10.52
N ASN A 18 -16.49 -14.14 9.61
CA ASN A 18 -16.41 -15.05 8.46
C ASN A 18 -15.17 -15.95 8.53
N ALA A 19 -14.80 -16.39 9.73
CA ALA A 19 -13.58 -17.17 9.96
C ALA A 19 -13.56 -18.53 9.23
N ASP A 20 -14.73 -19.04 8.84
CA ASP A 20 -14.93 -20.27 8.05
C ASP A 20 -14.85 -20.04 6.53
N LYS A 21 -14.83 -18.78 6.08
CA LYS A 21 -14.85 -18.43 4.66
C LYS A 21 -13.46 -18.32 4.06
N ASP A 22 -13.38 -18.56 2.76
CA ASP A 22 -12.14 -18.39 2.02
C ASP A 22 -11.78 -16.92 1.79
N PHE A 23 -10.52 -16.67 1.42
CA PHE A 23 -10.01 -15.32 1.22
C PHE A 23 -10.71 -14.56 0.07
N SER A 24 -11.25 -15.28 -0.92
CA SER A 24 -11.96 -14.67 -2.05
C SER A 24 -13.26 -14.04 -1.56
N TYR A 25 -14.02 -14.76 -0.73
CA TYR A 25 -15.23 -14.26 -0.10
C TYR A 25 -14.95 -13.02 0.76
N LEU A 26 -13.91 -13.06 1.60
CA LEU A 26 -13.54 -11.90 2.43
C LEU A 26 -13.16 -10.67 1.58
N THR A 27 -12.46 -10.91 0.47
CA THR A 27 -12.10 -9.86 -0.49
C THR A 27 -13.33 -9.27 -1.17
N GLY A 28 -14.35 -10.10 -1.47
CA GLY A 28 -15.63 -9.64 -2.02
C GLY A 28 -16.35 -8.65 -1.10
N LEU A 29 -16.41 -8.94 0.20
CA LEU A 29 -17.01 -8.02 1.19
C LEU A 29 -16.27 -6.67 1.24
N LEU A 30 -14.94 -6.71 1.18
CA LEU A 30 -14.11 -5.52 1.18
C LEU A 30 -14.23 -4.73 -0.13
N HIS A 31 -14.34 -5.42 -1.27
CA HIS A 31 -14.61 -4.81 -2.57
C HIS A 31 -15.97 -4.08 -2.55
N ASP A 32 -17.02 -4.71 -2.03
CA ASP A 32 -18.35 -4.09 -1.93
C ASP A 32 -18.32 -2.82 -1.10
N TYR A 33 -17.57 -2.80 0.00
CA TYR A 33 -17.35 -1.60 0.81
C TYR A 33 -16.66 -0.50 -0.01
N VAL A 34 -15.51 -0.79 -0.62
CA VAL A 34 -14.73 0.22 -1.38
C VAL A 34 -15.49 0.72 -2.62
N SER A 35 -16.24 -0.15 -3.28
CA SER A 35 -17.00 0.19 -4.49
C SER A 35 -18.06 1.27 -4.23
N LYS A 36 -18.62 1.30 -3.02
CA LYS A 36 -19.68 2.22 -2.57
C LYS A 36 -19.15 3.57 -2.07
N LEU A 37 -17.83 3.71 -1.89
CA LEU A 37 -17.24 4.98 -1.46
C LEU A 37 -17.53 6.07 -2.49
N ARG A 38 -18.05 7.19 -1.98
CA ARG A 38 -18.15 8.45 -2.71
C ARG A 38 -16.77 9.08 -2.84
N GLU A 39 -16.64 10.04 -3.75
CA GLU A 39 -15.36 10.67 -4.05
C GLU A 39 -14.74 11.36 -2.81
N ASN A 40 -15.53 12.10 -2.04
CA ASN A 40 -15.09 12.74 -0.81
C ASN A 40 -14.67 11.73 0.27
N GLU A 41 -15.31 10.57 0.32
CA GLU A 41 -14.92 9.48 1.24
C GLU A 41 -13.60 8.87 0.77
N LEU A 42 -13.47 8.54 -0.52
CA LEU A 42 -12.24 8.00 -1.09
C LEU A 42 -11.02 8.89 -0.79
N LEU A 43 -11.16 10.22 -0.89
CA LEU A 43 -10.11 11.16 -0.53
C LEU A 43 -9.62 10.97 0.91
N ASN A 44 -10.53 10.79 1.87
CA ASN A 44 -10.17 10.52 3.27
C ASN A 44 -9.49 9.15 3.45
N HIS A 45 -9.94 8.14 2.70
CA HIS A 45 -9.31 6.82 2.66
C HIS A 45 -7.87 6.89 2.14
N LEU A 46 -7.64 7.60 1.03
CA LEU A 46 -6.30 7.75 0.43
C LEU A 46 -5.31 8.38 1.41
N LEU A 47 -5.69 9.46 2.10
CA LEU A 47 -4.81 10.13 3.07
C LEU A 47 -4.37 9.22 4.23
N GLN A 48 -5.11 8.15 4.51
CA GLN A 48 -4.91 7.27 5.68
C GLN A 48 -4.44 5.85 5.32
N ALA A 49 -4.50 5.45 4.05
CA ALA A 49 -4.27 4.07 3.61
C ALA A 49 -2.83 3.55 3.86
N GLY A 50 -1.86 4.45 3.97
CA GLY A 50 -0.44 4.08 4.03
C GLY A 50 0.02 3.35 5.29
N VAL A 51 -0.79 3.33 6.35
CA VAL A 51 -0.44 2.73 7.65
C VAL A 51 -1.11 1.37 7.80
N ILE A 52 -0.34 0.29 7.92
CA ILE A 52 -0.88 -1.00 8.36
C ILE A 52 -0.99 -0.98 9.88
N SER A 53 -2.12 -1.45 10.43
CA SER A 53 -2.30 -1.52 11.88
C SER A 53 -1.38 -2.53 12.55
N GLU A 54 -0.84 -2.15 13.70
CA GLU A 54 -0.07 -3.00 14.61
C GLU A 54 -0.95 -4.09 15.23
N ARG A 55 -2.28 -3.91 15.23
CA ARG A 55 -3.27 -4.93 15.64
C ARG A 55 -3.28 -6.15 14.73
N PHE A 56 -2.85 -6.01 13.48
CA PHE A 56 -2.77 -7.12 12.55
C PHE A 56 -1.46 -7.86 12.77
N HIS A 57 -1.55 -9.16 13.07
CA HIS A 57 -0.34 -9.99 13.14
C HIS A 57 0.35 -10.07 11.78
N HIS A 58 1.67 -10.23 11.78
CA HIS A 58 2.42 -10.45 10.54
C HIS A 58 1.94 -11.71 9.81
N ASP A 59 1.81 -11.59 8.49
CA ASP A 59 1.29 -12.61 7.57
C ASP A 59 -0.16 -13.08 7.85
N SER A 60 -0.90 -12.35 8.69
CA SER A 60 -2.31 -12.64 9.02
C SER A 60 -3.25 -12.40 7.85
N THR A 61 -4.48 -12.93 7.97
CA THR A 61 -5.54 -12.67 6.99
C THR A 61 -5.91 -11.20 6.98
N GLU A 62 -5.92 -10.55 8.14
CA GLU A 62 -6.18 -9.12 8.31
C GLU A 62 -5.14 -8.26 7.57
N GLU A 63 -3.85 -8.57 7.73
CA GLU A 63 -2.78 -7.85 7.01
C GLU A 63 -2.94 -8.00 5.48
N LYS A 64 -3.26 -9.21 5.02
CA LYS A 64 -3.49 -9.50 3.60
C LYS A 64 -4.74 -8.79 3.06
N LEU A 65 -5.81 -8.70 3.86
CA LEU A 65 -6.99 -7.92 3.50
C LEU A 65 -6.69 -6.42 3.49
N TYR A 66 -5.86 -5.92 4.39
CA TYR A 66 -5.45 -4.51 4.38
C TYR A 66 -4.63 -4.17 3.13
N ALA A 67 -3.72 -5.06 2.71
CA ALA A 67 -3.05 -4.91 1.42
C ALA A 67 -4.08 -4.90 0.27
N LYS A 68 -5.05 -5.81 0.29
CA LYS A 68 -6.11 -5.86 -0.73
C LYS A 68 -7.00 -4.61 -0.75
N TYR A 69 -7.24 -4.01 0.41
CA TYR A 69 -7.92 -2.73 0.55
C TYR A 69 -7.16 -1.63 -0.20
N CYS A 70 -5.84 -1.56 -0.07
CA CYS A 70 -5.02 -0.61 -0.83
C CYS A 70 -5.12 -0.85 -2.35
N ASP A 71 -5.11 -2.11 -2.81
CA ASP A 71 -5.31 -2.45 -4.23
C ASP A 71 -6.67 -1.95 -4.74
N LEU A 72 -7.72 -2.15 -3.95
CA LEU A 72 -9.09 -1.73 -4.27
C LEU A 72 -9.20 -0.20 -4.35
N LEU A 73 -8.58 0.54 -3.42
CA LEU A 73 -8.51 2.01 -3.49
C LEU A 73 -7.81 2.46 -4.77
N LEU A 74 -6.72 1.81 -5.14
CA LEU A 74 -5.96 2.13 -6.35
C LEU A 74 -6.82 1.90 -7.60
N SER A 75 -7.50 0.77 -7.69
CA SER A 75 -8.38 0.45 -8.82
C SER A 75 -9.58 1.40 -8.91
N LYS A 76 -10.20 1.73 -7.78
CA LYS A 76 -11.30 2.71 -7.70
C LYS A 76 -10.83 4.10 -8.14
N THR A 77 -9.63 4.51 -7.74
CA THR A 77 -9.01 5.78 -8.13
C THR A 77 -8.79 5.84 -9.64
N LEU A 78 -8.19 4.81 -10.25
CA LEU A 78 -8.02 4.74 -11.71
C LEU A 78 -9.37 4.83 -12.44
N THR A 79 -10.38 4.10 -11.96
CA THR A 79 -11.74 4.12 -12.53
C THR A 79 -12.35 5.52 -12.48
N LEU A 80 -12.20 6.25 -11.36
CA LEU A 80 -12.66 7.62 -11.23
C LEU A 80 -11.91 8.63 -12.11
N LEU A 81 -10.71 8.25 -12.58
CA LEU A 81 -9.90 9.03 -13.52
C LEU A 81 -10.14 8.62 -14.98
N GLY A 82 -11.15 7.78 -15.24
CA GLY A 82 -11.53 7.35 -16.59
C GLY A 82 -10.67 6.22 -17.15
N ILE A 83 -9.87 5.55 -16.31
CA ILE A 83 -9.09 4.37 -16.69
C ILE A 83 -9.87 3.12 -16.25
N LYS A 84 -10.28 2.27 -17.20
CA LYS A 84 -10.96 1.00 -16.86
C LYS A 84 -9.99 0.13 -16.07
N SER A 85 -10.30 -0.17 -14.81
CA SER A 85 -9.36 -0.78 -13.88
C SER A 85 -9.96 -1.96 -13.12
N ASN A 86 -9.15 -2.98 -12.88
CA ASN A 86 -9.49 -4.13 -12.04
C ASN A 86 -8.32 -4.54 -11.14
N VAL A 87 -8.65 -5.07 -9.97
CA VAL A 87 -7.68 -5.70 -9.08
C VAL A 87 -7.37 -7.11 -9.59
N VAL A 88 -6.11 -7.53 -9.54
CA VAL A 88 -5.68 -8.87 -9.94
C VAL A 88 -5.94 -9.86 -8.80
N GLU A 89 -6.57 -10.99 -9.10
CA GLU A 89 -6.93 -12.01 -8.09
C GLU A 89 -5.76 -12.91 -7.69
N GLY A 90 -4.80 -13.12 -8.59
CA GLY A 90 -3.64 -13.99 -8.37
C GLY A 90 -2.68 -13.47 -7.29
N ARG A 91 -2.10 -14.39 -6.51
CA ARG A 91 -1.01 -14.07 -5.56
C ARG A 91 0.34 -14.50 -6.14
N GLY A 92 1.31 -13.59 -6.07
CA GLY A 92 2.71 -13.85 -6.40
C GLY A 92 3.03 -13.59 -7.87
N ASN A 93 4.14 -12.88 -8.12
CA ASN A 93 4.66 -12.55 -9.45
C ASN A 93 3.65 -11.89 -10.41
N ALA A 94 2.80 -11.01 -9.90
CA ALA A 94 1.82 -10.27 -10.68
C ALA A 94 1.65 -8.87 -10.07
N PRO A 95 1.19 -7.88 -10.84
CA PRO A 95 0.85 -6.57 -10.30
C PRO A 95 -0.47 -6.66 -9.52
N ASP A 96 -0.70 -5.70 -8.62
CA ASP A 96 -1.93 -5.66 -7.81
C ASP A 96 -3.14 -5.19 -8.63
N VAL A 97 -2.93 -4.29 -9.57
CA VAL A 97 -3.98 -3.65 -10.39
C VAL A 97 -3.59 -3.59 -11.85
N ILE A 98 -4.57 -3.74 -12.74
CA ILE A 98 -4.44 -3.50 -14.18
C ILE A 98 -5.45 -2.44 -14.59
N GLY A 99 -4.97 -1.39 -15.24
CA GLY A 99 -5.77 -0.34 -15.86
C GLY A 99 -5.59 -0.28 -17.38
N GLU A 100 -6.61 0.16 -18.10
CA GLU A 100 -6.59 0.31 -19.55
C GLU A 100 -7.40 1.54 -19.99
N ILE A 101 -6.82 2.31 -20.92
CA ILE A 101 -7.57 3.20 -21.80
C ILE A 101 -7.61 2.53 -23.17
N PRO A 102 -8.81 2.12 -23.65
CA PRO A 102 -8.94 1.40 -24.91
C PRO A 102 -8.19 2.09 -26.07
N GLN A 103 -7.51 1.28 -26.89
CA GLN A 103 -6.73 1.72 -28.05
C GLN A 103 -5.58 2.70 -27.77
N ARG A 104 -5.29 3.02 -26.50
CA ARG A 104 -4.28 4.02 -26.15
C ARG A 104 -3.15 3.42 -25.32
N TYR A 105 -3.44 2.93 -24.11
CA TYR A 105 -2.43 2.28 -23.28
C TYR A 105 -3.02 1.36 -22.22
N LYS A 106 -2.18 0.44 -21.76
CA LYS A 106 -2.41 -0.37 -20.56
C LYS A 106 -1.38 -0.01 -19.49
N ILE A 107 -1.78 -0.03 -18.24
CA ILE A 107 -0.95 0.29 -17.08
C ILE A 107 -1.11 -0.77 -16.00
N VAL A 108 -0.03 -1.10 -15.31
CA VAL A 108 -0.04 -1.98 -14.13
C VAL A 108 0.32 -1.19 -12.87
N GLY A 109 -0.37 -1.47 -11.77
CA GLY A 109 -0.20 -0.79 -10.49
C GLY A 109 0.18 -1.75 -9.38
N ASP A 110 0.95 -1.25 -8.43
CA ASP A 110 1.23 -1.95 -7.17
C ASP A 110 1.04 -0.96 -6.00
N ALA A 111 0.38 -1.42 -4.94
CA ALA A 111 0.10 -0.62 -3.75
C ALA A 111 0.96 -1.09 -2.56
N LYS A 112 1.53 -0.12 -1.84
CA LYS A 112 2.35 -0.36 -0.65
C LYS A 112 1.75 0.32 0.55
N ALA A 113 1.75 -0.38 1.67
CA ALA A 113 1.45 0.16 2.99
C ALA A 113 2.45 -0.44 3.98
N PHE A 114 2.72 0.28 5.07
CA PHE A 114 3.69 -0.14 6.07
C PHE A 114 3.18 0.16 7.47
N ARG A 115 3.55 -0.69 8.43
CA ARG A 115 3.44 -0.34 9.85
C ARG A 115 4.31 0.87 10.17
N LEU A 116 3.88 1.71 11.11
CA LEU A 116 4.70 2.83 11.58
C LEU A 116 5.94 2.33 12.34
N SER A 117 5.83 1.18 13.00
CA SER A 117 6.96 0.49 13.64
C SER A 117 7.99 -0.08 12.65
N ARG A 118 7.74 -0.05 11.33
CA ARG A 118 8.68 -0.56 10.33
C ARG A 118 9.97 0.28 10.34
N THR A 119 11.08 -0.35 10.70
CA THR A 119 12.39 0.31 10.81
C THR A 119 13.11 0.37 9.46
N ALA A 120 13.48 -0.78 8.89
CA ALA A 120 14.20 -0.87 7.62
C ALA A 120 13.24 -0.88 6.41
N LYS A 121 13.42 0.07 5.49
CA LYS A 121 12.78 0.08 4.17
C LYS A 121 13.84 -0.26 3.13
N ASN A 122 13.97 -1.54 2.82
CA ASN A 122 14.96 -1.99 1.86
C ASN A 122 14.46 -1.69 0.45
N GLN A 123 15.38 -1.44 -0.48
CA GLN A 123 15.05 -1.21 -1.89
C GLN A 123 14.21 -2.38 -2.47
N LYS A 124 14.50 -3.62 -2.05
CA LYS A 124 13.74 -4.82 -2.43
C LYS A 124 12.28 -4.81 -2.00
N ASP A 125 11.92 -4.06 -0.96
CA ASP A 125 10.55 -4.00 -0.44
C ASP A 125 9.62 -3.21 -1.40
N PHE A 126 10.19 -2.31 -2.21
CA PHE A 126 9.45 -1.56 -3.25
C PHE A 126 9.31 -2.34 -4.56
N LYS A 127 10.13 -3.37 -4.81
CA LYS A 127 9.99 -4.28 -5.96
C LYS A 127 9.90 -3.58 -7.34
N VAL A 128 10.56 -2.43 -7.52
CA VAL A 128 10.47 -1.62 -8.76
C VAL A 128 10.82 -2.44 -10.01
N GLU A 129 11.88 -3.25 -9.95
CA GLU A 129 12.29 -4.08 -11.09
C GLU A 129 11.33 -5.24 -11.36
N ALA A 130 10.75 -5.83 -10.31
CA ALA A 130 9.76 -6.89 -10.45
C ALA A 130 8.49 -6.33 -11.09
N LEU A 131 8.04 -5.14 -10.69
CA LEU A 131 6.90 -4.47 -11.29
C LEU A 131 7.12 -4.15 -12.77
N ASN A 132 8.33 -3.78 -13.17
CA ASN A 132 8.68 -3.66 -14.60
C ASN A 132 8.59 -5.00 -15.34
N THR A 133 8.98 -6.10 -14.70
CA THR A 133 8.85 -7.45 -15.28
C THR A 133 7.37 -7.80 -15.49
N TRP A 134 6.54 -7.60 -14.47
CA TRP A 134 5.10 -7.82 -14.52
C TRP A 134 4.39 -6.92 -15.55
N ARG A 135 4.84 -5.67 -15.71
CA ARG A 135 4.39 -4.79 -16.79
C ARG A 135 4.56 -5.43 -18.15
N LYS A 136 5.75 -5.97 -18.43
CA LYS A 136 6.08 -6.61 -19.72
C LYS A 136 5.24 -7.87 -19.94
N GLU A 137 5.12 -8.71 -18.91
CA GLU A 137 4.30 -9.94 -18.96
C GLU A 137 2.83 -9.62 -19.22
N ALA A 138 2.30 -8.58 -18.56
CA ALA A 138 0.94 -8.09 -18.78
C ALA A 138 0.75 -7.34 -20.11
N LYS A 139 1.81 -7.18 -20.93
CA LYS A 139 1.84 -6.37 -22.15
C LYS A 139 1.33 -4.93 -21.93
N ALA A 140 1.68 -4.36 -20.79
CA ALA A 140 1.31 -3.00 -20.43
C ALA A 140 2.37 -1.98 -20.89
N SER A 141 1.93 -0.79 -21.29
CA SER A 141 2.81 0.31 -21.68
C SER A 141 3.49 0.95 -20.47
N TYR A 142 2.76 1.01 -19.34
CA TYR A 142 3.18 1.74 -18.15
C TYR A 142 3.10 0.91 -16.88
N ALA A 143 3.87 1.32 -15.88
CA ALA A 143 3.81 0.78 -14.54
C ALA A 143 3.91 1.90 -13.52
N PHE A 144 3.22 1.76 -12.40
CA PHE A 144 3.29 2.71 -11.31
C PHE A 144 3.18 2.02 -9.95
N LEU A 145 3.85 2.58 -8.95
CA LEU A 145 3.83 2.11 -7.57
C LEU A 145 3.33 3.24 -6.68
N VAL A 146 2.38 2.94 -5.80
CA VAL A 146 1.83 3.90 -4.84
C VAL A 146 2.17 3.46 -3.43
N GLY A 147 2.71 4.36 -2.61
CA GLY A 147 2.96 4.10 -1.20
C GLY A 147 2.85 5.33 -0.29
N PRO A 148 2.99 5.21 1.02
CA PRO A 148 3.07 6.36 1.90
C PRO A 148 4.34 7.18 1.65
N LEU A 149 4.19 8.49 1.39
CA LEU A 149 5.32 9.37 1.04
C LEU A 149 6.42 9.34 2.11
N TYR A 150 6.02 9.38 3.38
CA TYR A 150 6.91 9.35 4.55
C TYR A 150 7.66 8.02 4.75
N GLN A 151 7.40 6.98 3.93
CA GLN A 151 8.18 5.74 3.93
C GLN A 151 9.13 5.61 2.74
N PHE A 152 9.03 6.49 1.73
CA PHE A 152 10.03 6.55 0.69
C PHE A 152 11.33 7.18 1.23
N PRO A 153 12.51 6.77 0.73
CA PRO A 153 13.79 7.35 1.15
C PRO A 153 13.84 8.85 0.85
N SER A 154 14.10 9.69 1.85
CA SER A 154 13.96 11.15 1.73
C SER A 154 15.11 11.88 1.04
N THR A 155 16.25 11.23 0.83
CA THR A 155 17.46 11.88 0.29
C THR A 155 17.98 11.18 -0.97
N LYS A 156 18.49 9.97 -0.83
CA LYS A 156 19.03 9.19 -1.94
C LYS A 156 18.65 7.71 -1.86
N SER A 157 18.33 7.09 -3.00
CA SER A 157 18.09 5.65 -3.08
C SER A 157 18.15 5.12 -4.52
N GLN A 158 18.56 3.86 -4.68
CA GLN A 158 18.52 3.17 -5.97
C GLN A 158 17.10 3.04 -6.53
N ILE A 159 16.05 3.09 -5.69
CA ILE A 159 14.67 2.97 -6.18
C ILE A 159 14.32 4.08 -7.17
N TYR A 160 14.84 5.30 -6.98
CA TYR A 160 14.59 6.43 -7.88
C TYR A 160 15.30 6.21 -9.22
N HIS A 161 16.55 5.73 -9.17
CA HIS A 161 17.27 5.36 -10.37
C HIS A 161 16.59 4.22 -11.12
N GLN A 162 16.12 3.19 -10.42
CA GLN A 162 15.36 2.07 -11.00
C GLN A 162 14.04 2.54 -11.62
N ALA A 163 13.31 3.42 -10.92
CA ALA A 163 12.06 4.00 -11.39
C ALA A 163 12.25 4.75 -12.71
N ILE A 164 13.28 5.59 -12.79
CA ILE A 164 13.65 6.32 -14.01
C ILE A 164 14.05 5.32 -15.11
N ARG A 165 15.04 4.46 -14.83
CA ARG A 165 15.61 3.49 -15.78
C ARG A 165 14.55 2.58 -16.41
N TYR A 166 13.57 2.12 -15.64
CA TYR A 166 12.54 1.20 -16.12
C TYR A 166 11.22 1.88 -16.50
N ASN A 167 11.14 3.20 -16.36
CA ASN A 167 9.92 4.00 -16.48
C ASN A 167 8.77 3.39 -15.65
N VAL A 168 9.02 3.25 -14.36
CA VAL A 168 8.04 2.87 -13.34
C VAL A 168 7.76 4.11 -12.49
N THR A 169 6.56 4.68 -12.59
CA THR A 169 6.21 5.91 -11.88
C THR A 169 5.96 5.61 -10.40
N LEU A 170 6.85 6.06 -9.51
CA LEU A 170 6.58 6.10 -8.07
C LEU A 170 5.68 7.28 -7.73
N MET A 171 4.64 7.03 -6.96
CA MET A 171 3.70 8.01 -6.44
C MET A 171 3.38 7.71 -4.98
N SER A 172 2.65 8.63 -4.35
CA SER A 172 2.12 8.43 -3.01
C SER A 172 0.60 8.55 -2.98
N TYR A 173 -0.02 8.05 -1.90
CA TYR A 173 -1.45 8.26 -1.70
C TYR A 173 -1.83 9.74 -1.62
N THR A 174 -0.95 10.61 -1.11
CA THR A 174 -1.12 12.07 -1.12
C THR A 174 -1.16 12.62 -2.55
N HIS A 175 -0.35 12.08 -3.46
CA HIS A 175 -0.42 12.46 -4.87
C HIS A 175 -1.75 12.03 -5.51
N LEU A 176 -2.23 10.82 -5.22
CA LEU A 176 -3.55 10.38 -5.69
C LEU A 176 -4.68 11.26 -5.15
N TYR A 177 -4.60 11.65 -3.86
CA TYR A 177 -5.52 12.60 -3.25
C TYR A 177 -5.55 13.91 -4.03
N LEU A 178 -4.39 14.50 -4.34
CA LEU A 178 -4.30 15.76 -5.09
C LEU A 178 -4.92 15.62 -6.49
N VAL A 179 -4.61 14.53 -7.19
CA VAL A 179 -5.15 14.27 -8.53
C VAL A 179 -6.68 14.20 -8.50
N ILE A 180 -7.27 13.46 -7.55
CA ILE A 180 -8.74 13.36 -7.44
C ILE A 180 -9.35 14.68 -6.99
N GLN A 181 -8.73 15.40 -6.06
CA GLN A 181 -9.25 16.65 -5.52
C GLN A 181 -9.36 17.76 -6.59
N PHE A 182 -8.43 17.80 -7.54
CA PHE A 182 -8.32 18.87 -8.54
C PHE A 182 -8.64 18.40 -9.97
N LYS A 183 -8.97 17.12 -10.19
CA LYS A 183 -9.36 16.67 -11.52
C LYS A 183 -10.51 17.53 -12.04
N SER A 184 -10.41 17.97 -13.29
CA SER A 184 -11.55 18.57 -13.96
C SER A 184 -12.62 17.51 -14.23
N HIS A 185 -13.87 17.93 -14.44
CA HIS A 185 -14.94 17.02 -14.90
C HIS A 185 -14.69 16.50 -16.32
N ASN A 186 -13.75 17.09 -17.06
CA ASN A 186 -13.31 16.61 -18.37
C ASN A 186 -12.33 15.45 -18.27
N HIS A 187 -12.15 14.72 -19.37
CA HIS A 187 -11.16 13.64 -19.45
C HIS A 187 -9.75 14.17 -19.15
N LEU A 188 -9.17 13.71 -18.03
CA LEU A 188 -7.82 14.04 -17.63
C LEU A 188 -6.83 13.13 -18.33
N ASP A 189 -5.94 13.71 -19.15
CA ASP A 189 -4.88 12.93 -19.78
C ASP A 189 -3.73 12.66 -18.81
N LEU A 190 -3.69 11.46 -18.24
CA LEU A 190 -2.66 11.04 -17.31
C LEU A 190 -1.41 10.45 -17.98
N GLU A 191 -1.38 10.29 -19.30
CA GLU A 191 -0.23 9.68 -19.98
C GLU A 191 1.12 10.38 -19.72
N PRO A 192 1.20 11.73 -19.61
CA PRO A 192 2.45 12.40 -19.26
C PRO A 192 3.02 11.99 -17.89
N LEU A 193 2.17 11.69 -16.91
CA LEU A 193 2.57 11.22 -15.58
C LEU A 193 3.24 9.85 -15.64
N TRP A 194 2.77 8.98 -16.54
CA TRP A 194 3.31 7.63 -16.74
C TRP A 194 4.64 7.61 -17.52
N LYS A 195 5.05 8.74 -18.08
CA LYS A 195 6.29 8.91 -18.86
C LYS A 195 7.38 9.66 -18.11
N ILE A 196 7.20 9.96 -16.82
CA ILE A 196 8.18 10.76 -16.05
C ILE A 196 9.60 10.17 -16.10
N GLY A 197 9.74 8.84 -16.03
CA GLY A 197 11.05 8.20 -16.12
C GLY A 197 11.77 8.41 -17.46
N GLN A 198 11.03 8.74 -18.53
CA GLN A 198 11.61 9.05 -19.84
C GLN A 198 12.11 10.50 -19.93
N ASN A 199 11.59 11.38 -19.08
CA ASN A 199 11.87 12.82 -19.10
C ASN A 199 12.91 13.24 -18.05
N LEU A 200 13.36 12.31 -17.22
CA LEU A 200 14.34 12.55 -16.17
C LEU A 200 15.71 11.96 -16.51
N THR A 201 16.76 12.74 -16.25
CA THR A 201 18.11 12.20 -16.21
C THR A 201 18.22 11.19 -15.06
N PRO A 202 18.79 9.99 -15.28
CA PRO A 202 18.97 9.00 -14.23
C PRO A 202 19.65 9.59 -12.99
N THR A 203 18.97 9.50 -11.86
CA THR A 203 19.44 9.99 -10.57
C THR A 203 18.96 9.09 -9.44
N GLN A 204 19.66 9.14 -8.31
CA GLN A 204 19.20 8.53 -7.06
C GLN A 204 18.59 9.57 -6.11
N ASP A 205 18.55 10.84 -6.51
CA ASP A 205 18.12 11.96 -5.67
C ASP A 205 16.58 12.00 -5.54
N ALA A 206 16.11 11.95 -4.30
CA ALA A 206 14.68 11.97 -3.99
C ALA A 206 14.04 13.31 -4.36
N ASN A 207 14.72 14.43 -4.10
CA ASN A 207 14.15 15.77 -4.32
C ASN A 207 13.90 16.02 -5.80
N ILE A 208 14.89 15.69 -6.65
CA ILE A 208 14.75 15.81 -8.11
C ILE A 208 13.58 14.96 -8.61
N TYR A 209 13.45 13.73 -8.10
CA TYR A 209 12.36 12.83 -8.50
C TYR A 209 10.99 13.36 -8.08
N TRP A 210 10.83 13.75 -6.81
CA TRP A 210 9.54 14.22 -6.29
C TRP A 210 9.15 15.59 -6.83
N GLU A 211 10.11 16.49 -7.07
CA GLU A 211 9.84 17.77 -7.73
C GLU A 211 9.24 17.57 -9.13
N ALA A 212 9.76 16.61 -9.90
CA ALA A 212 9.24 16.27 -11.22
C ALA A 212 7.83 15.67 -11.15
N ILE A 213 7.55 14.81 -10.17
CA ILE A 213 6.22 14.25 -9.92
C ILE A 213 5.24 15.38 -9.56
N ASN A 214 5.57 16.20 -8.56
CA ASN A 214 4.73 17.28 -8.07
C ASN A 214 4.39 18.27 -9.19
N THR A 215 5.41 18.73 -9.91
CA THR A 215 5.25 19.68 -11.01
C THR A 215 4.38 19.11 -12.13
N THR A 216 4.59 17.84 -12.49
CA THR A 216 3.79 17.16 -13.53
C THR A 216 2.33 17.05 -13.11
N ILE A 217 2.06 16.60 -11.88
CA ILE A 217 0.70 16.48 -11.36
C ILE A 217 0.00 17.82 -11.31
N CYS A 218 0.63 18.84 -10.71
CA CYS A 218 0.08 20.19 -10.62
C CYS A 218 -0.31 20.72 -12.01
N LYS A 219 0.58 20.57 -13.00
CA LYS A 219 0.28 20.95 -14.38
C LYS A 219 -0.90 20.19 -14.98
N LEU A 220 -0.97 18.88 -14.75
CA LEU A 220 -2.05 18.03 -15.28
C LEU A 220 -3.42 18.41 -14.74
N VAL A 221 -3.52 18.68 -13.44
CA VAL A 221 -4.81 18.97 -12.80
C VAL A 221 -5.09 20.46 -12.62
N GLY A 222 -4.24 21.33 -13.16
CA GLY A 222 -4.38 22.78 -13.01
C GLY A 222 -4.20 23.28 -11.58
N ALA A 223 -3.52 22.52 -10.72
CA ALA A 223 -3.15 22.92 -9.37
C ALA A 223 -1.81 23.65 -9.34
N GLN A 224 -1.51 24.27 -8.22
CA GLN A 224 -0.25 24.94 -7.91
C GLN A 224 0.55 24.14 -6.88
N LEU A 225 1.86 24.41 -6.76
CA LEU A 225 2.70 23.74 -5.75
C LEU A 225 2.21 23.97 -4.32
N LYS A 226 1.59 25.13 -4.02
CA LYS A 226 0.93 25.37 -2.73
C LYS A 226 -0.20 24.37 -2.44
N ASP A 227 -0.93 23.92 -3.45
CA ASP A 227 -2.03 22.96 -3.28
C ASP A 227 -1.47 21.57 -2.95
N TRP A 228 -0.32 21.23 -3.53
CA TRP A 228 0.46 20.05 -3.13
C TRP A 228 0.95 20.17 -1.68
N GLU A 229 1.53 21.30 -1.28
CA GLU A 229 1.98 21.55 0.09
C GLU A 229 0.83 21.42 1.10
N GLU A 230 -0.35 21.94 0.77
CA GLU A 230 -1.57 21.78 1.57
C GLU A 230 -2.02 20.32 1.67
N ALA A 231 -2.02 19.57 0.56
CA ALA A 231 -2.35 18.14 0.58
C ALA A 231 -1.34 17.33 1.41
N TYR A 232 -0.05 17.66 1.31
CA TYR A 232 0.99 17.04 2.12
C TYR A 232 0.84 17.38 3.59
N LYS A 233 0.55 18.64 3.93
CA LYS A 233 0.27 19.08 5.30
C LYS A 233 -0.88 18.31 5.93
N LYS A 234 -1.99 18.08 5.20
CA LYS A 234 -3.10 17.24 5.68
C LYS A 234 -2.63 15.83 6.05
N THR A 235 -1.74 15.24 5.24
CA THR A 235 -1.14 13.92 5.55
C THR A 235 -0.29 13.99 6.83
N GLN A 236 0.49 15.06 7.02
CA GLN A 236 1.30 15.27 8.22
C GLN A 236 0.48 15.54 9.48
N GLU A 237 -0.71 16.11 9.37
CA GLU A 237 -1.64 16.33 10.49
C GLU A 237 -2.36 15.05 10.89
N ILE A 238 -2.68 14.17 9.93
CA ILE A 238 -3.37 12.89 10.19
C ILE A 238 -2.43 11.82 10.77
N LEU A 239 -1.17 11.78 10.31
CA LEU A 239 -0.21 10.74 10.70
C LEU A 239 0.01 10.64 12.22
N PRO A 240 0.14 11.74 12.99
CA PRO A 240 0.22 11.68 14.46
C PRO A 240 -1.02 11.07 15.11
N GLU A 241 -2.22 11.28 14.55
CA GLU A 241 -3.45 10.68 15.09
C GLU A 241 -3.47 9.17 14.88
N GLN A 242 -3.04 8.68 13.70
CA GLN A 242 -2.84 7.25 13.47
C GLN A 242 -1.76 6.69 14.41
N ALA A 243 -0.65 7.42 14.60
CA ALA A 243 0.42 6.99 15.49
C ALA A 243 -0.03 6.86 16.95
N LYS A 244 -0.87 7.78 17.45
CA LYS A 244 -1.43 7.69 18.82
C LYS A 244 -2.24 6.41 19.02
N ILE A 245 -3.04 6.02 18.03
CA ILE A 245 -3.83 4.77 18.04
C ILE A 245 -2.90 3.56 18.15
N GLU A 246 -1.86 3.51 17.31
CA GLU A 246 -0.92 2.39 17.27
C GLU A 246 -0.02 2.31 18.52
N ILE A 247 0.41 3.45 19.05
CA ILE A 247 1.15 3.52 20.32
C ILE A 247 0.28 3.01 21.48
N SER A 248 -0.99 3.43 21.52
CA SER A 248 -1.94 3.00 22.55
C SER A 248 -2.14 1.48 22.54
N PHE A 249 -2.20 0.87 21.35
CA PHE A 249 -2.24 -0.59 21.22
C PHE A 249 -1.01 -1.25 21.84
N TRP A 250 0.20 -0.79 21.52
CA TRP A 250 1.43 -1.38 22.09
C TRP A 250 1.58 -1.16 23.60
N GLU A 251 1.17 -0.02 24.12
CA GLU A 251 1.14 0.20 25.58
C GLU A 251 0.12 -0.74 26.26
N SER A 252 -1.02 -1.00 25.62
CA SER A 252 -1.98 -2.02 26.11
C SER A 252 -1.35 -3.41 26.11
N GLU A 253 -0.71 -3.83 25.02
CA GLU A 253 -0.04 -5.14 24.93
C GLU A 253 1.06 -5.29 25.98
N LYS A 254 1.83 -4.24 26.24
CA LYS A 254 2.85 -4.22 27.30
C LYS A 254 2.25 -4.44 28.68
N GLN A 255 1.10 -3.84 29.00
CA GLN A 255 0.41 -4.08 30.27
C GLN A 255 -0.16 -5.50 30.36
N LYS A 256 -0.71 -6.04 29.27
CA LYS A 256 -1.17 -7.44 29.23
C LYS A 256 -0.04 -8.42 29.56
N ILE A 257 1.12 -8.23 28.94
CA ILE A 257 2.31 -9.08 29.17
C ILE A 257 2.77 -9.01 30.64
N LYS A 258 2.76 -7.82 31.24
CA LYS A 258 3.15 -7.64 32.65
C LYS A 258 2.24 -8.37 33.64
N ASN A 259 1.00 -8.63 33.26
CA ASN A 259 0.00 -9.28 34.11
C ASN A 259 -0.05 -10.80 33.96
N LEU A 260 0.78 -11.39 33.07
CA LEU A 260 0.85 -12.83 32.91
C LEU A 260 1.50 -13.49 34.13
N SER A 261 1.00 -14.65 34.52
CA SER A 261 1.72 -15.55 35.42
C SER A 261 3.01 -16.04 34.77
N HIS A 262 3.92 -16.60 35.58
CA HIS A 262 5.16 -17.18 35.09
C HIS A 262 4.90 -18.26 34.02
N GLU A 263 3.94 -19.15 34.25
CA GLU A 263 3.60 -20.23 33.32
C GLU A 263 3.04 -19.71 31.99
N GLU A 264 2.11 -18.75 32.06
CA GLU A 264 1.54 -18.13 30.86
C GLU A 264 2.61 -17.39 30.04
N ALA A 265 3.52 -16.66 30.71
CA ALA A 265 4.62 -15.97 30.04
C ALA A 265 5.57 -16.95 29.34
N VAL A 266 5.94 -18.06 30.00
CA VAL A 266 6.78 -19.12 29.40
C VAL A 266 6.10 -19.72 28.17
N ASN A 267 4.83 -20.10 28.27
CA ASN A 267 4.07 -20.67 27.16
C ASN A 267 3.94 -19.69 25.99
N GLN A 268 3.69 -18.40 26.27
CA GLN A 268 3.61 -17.37 25.25
C GLN A 268 4.96 -17.12 24.58
N LEU A 269 6.08 -17.20 25.30
CA LEU A 269 7.43 -17.11 24.73
C LEU A 269 7.72 -18.28 23.78
N ILE A 270 7.39 -19.51 24.17
CA ILE A 270 7.55 -20.70 23.30
C ILE A 270 6.77 -20.53 21.99
N LYS A 271 5.52 -20.07 22.09
CA LYS A 271 4.64 -19.80 20.93
C LYS A 271 5.20 -18.68 20.05
N THR A 272 5.60 -17.55 20.64
CA THR A 272 6.10 -16.37 19.91
C THR A 272 7.39 -16.67 19.15
N LEU A 273 8.31 -17.39 19.79
CA LEU A 273 9.55 -17.86 19.16
C LEU A 273 9.32 -18.99 18.15
N ASN A 274 8.08 -19.50 18.03
CA ASN A 274 7.68 -20.58 17.13
C ASN A 274 8.58 -21.82 17.27
N ILE A 275 8.97 -22.16 18.50
CA ILE A 275 9.97 -23.20 18.79
C ILE A 275 9.53 -24.55 18.22
N ASP A 276 8.28 -24.96 18.50
CA ASP A 276 7.76 -26.27 18.06
C ASP A 276 7.70 -26.38 16.54
N ARG A 277 7.30 -25.30 15.86
CA ARG A 277 7.29 -25.25 14.39
C ARG A 277 8.70 -25.38 13.83
N LYS A 278 9.69 -24.69 14.41
CA LYS A 278 11.09 -24.78 13.98
C LYS A 278 11.61 -26.21 14.13
N ILE A 279 11.36 -26.86 15.28
CA ILE A 279 11.72 -28.26 15.52
C ILE A 279 11.06 -29.16 14.49
N LYS A 280 9.75 -29.00 14.24
CA LYS A 280 9.00 -29.79 13.26
C LYS A 280 9.57 -29.66 11.84
N VAL A 281 9.90 -28.45 11.41
CA VAL A 281 10.49 -28.19 10.09
C VAL A 281 11.87 -28.84 9.98
N ILE A 282 12.72 -28.71 11.00
CA ILE A 282 14.05 -29.34 11.02
C ILE A 282 13.93 -30.87 10.92
N LYS A 283 13.08 -31.49 11.76
CA LYS A 283 12.84 -32.94 11.72
C LYS A 283 12.36 -33.40 10.34
N LYS A 284 11.38 -32.70 9.76
CA LYS A 284 10.85 -33.01 8.42
C LYS A 284 11.94 -32.91 7.36
N THR A 285 12.71 -31.82 7.34
CA THR A 285 13.78 -31.61 6.35
C THR A 285 14.92 -32.60 6.50
N ALA A 286 15.24 -33.00 7.73
CA ALA A 286 16.28 -33.98 8.04
C ALA A 286 15.81 -35.45 7.88
N GLY A 287 14.54 -35.71 7.54
CA GLY A 287 14.00 -37.06 7.41
C GLY A 287 13.87 -37.81 8.75
N ILE A 288 13.84 -37.10 9.89
CA ILE A 288 13.65 -37.71 11.21
C ILE A 288 12.16 -38.00 11.38
N ILE A 289 11.75 -39.22 11.00
CA ILE A 289 10.39 -39.72 11.17
C ILE A 289 10.13 -39.89 12.68
N GLN A 290 9.07 -39.26 13.18
CA GLN A 290 8.57 -39.58 14.52
C GLN A 290 7.96 -40.98 14.47
N ALA A 291 8.51 -41.90 15.27
CA ALA A 291 7.80 -43.12 15.67
C ALA A 291 6.53 -42.76 16.44
#